data_AF-D3YXD7-F1
#
_entry.id   AF-D3YXD7-F1
#
_cell.length_a   1.000
_cell.length_b   1.000
_cell.length_c   1.000
_cell.angle_alpha   90.00
_cell.angle_beta   90.00
_cell.angle_gamma   90.00
#
_symmetry.space_group_name_H-M   'P 1'
#
loop_
_entity.id
_entity.type
_entity.pdbx_description
1 polymer ?
#
loop_
_entity_poly.entity_id
_entity_poly.type
_entity_poly.pdbx_seq_one_letter_code
_entity_poly.pdbx_strand_id
1 'polypeptide(L)'
;MKRLHPALPSCLLLVLFGIWRTAPQTHASSAGLPPLSATSFLEDLMDRYGKNDSLTLTQLKSLLDHLHVGVGRDNVSQPKEGPRNLSTCFSSGDLFAAHNLSERSQIGASEFQEFCPTILQQLDSQACT
;
A
#
# COMPACT_ATOMS: atom_id res chain seq x y z
N MET A 1 -22.31 71.08 -42.27
CA MET A 1 -22.44 70.35 -40.99
C MET A 1 -22.43 68.85 -41.25
N LYS A 2 -21.44 68.10 -40.76
CA LYS A 2 -21.57 66.66 -40.45
C LYS A 2 -20.40 66.22 -39.58
N ARG A 3 -20.73 65.64 -38.44
CA ARG A 3 -19.85 65.35 -37.30
C ARG A 3 -18.86 64.24 -37.65
N LEU A 4 -17.60 64.42 -37.25
CA LEU A 4 -16.64 63.31 -37.09
C LEU A 4 -17.16 62.38 -35.98
N HIS A 5 -17.30 61.10 -36.27
CA HIS A 5 -17.44 60.05 -35.27
C HIS A 5 -16.10 59.29 -35.15
N PRO A 6 -15.48 59.23 -33.96
CA PRO A 6 -14.36 58.31 -33.75
C PRO A 6 -14.93 56.92 -33.43
N ALA A 7 -14.68 55.95 -34.32
CA ALA A 7 -14.95 54.52 -34.08
C ALA A 7 -13.84 53.89 -33.21
N LEU A 8 -13.60 54.47 -32.03
CA LEU A 8 -12.49 54.10 -31.14
C LEU A 8 -12.82 53.27 -29.87
N PRO A 9 -14.06 52.81 -29.56
CA PRO A 9 -14.26 52.07 -28.31
C PRO A 9 -14.05 50.55 -28.42
N SER A 10 -14.04 49.97 -29.62
CA SER A 10 -14.09 48.50 -29.78
C SER A 10 -12.72 47.81 -29.73
N CYS A 11 -11.68 48.41 -30.32
CA CYS A 11 -10.35 47.78 -30.34
C CYS A 11 -9.64 47.79 -28.97
N LEU A 12 -9.93 48.75 -28.09
CA LEU A 12 -9.28 48.85 -26.79
C LEU A 12 -9.73 47.73 -25.83
N LEU A 13 -10.97 47.25 -25.95
CA LEU A 13 -11.54 46.21 -25.09
C LEU A 13 -10.97 44.82 -25.38
N LEU A 14 -10.56 44.55 -26.62
CA LEU A 14 -9.98 43.25 -27.01
C LEU A 14 -8.55 43.06 -26.50
N VAL A 15 -7.79 44.14 -26.30
CA VAL A 15 -6.42 44.06 -25.74
C VAL A 15 -6.46 43.76 -24.24
N LEU A 16 -7.45 44.28 -23.51
CA LEU A 16 -7.56 44.06 -22.05
C LEU A 16 -7.96 42.61 -21.70
N PHE A 17 -8.76 41.92 -22.52
CA PHE A 17 -9.13 40.52 -22.28
C PHE A 17 -8.01 39.51 -22.57
N GLY A 18 -6.99 39.89 -23.35
CA GLY A 18 -5.83 39.03 -23.63
C GLY A 18 -4.86 38.87 -22.46
N ILE A 19 -4.87 39.81 -21.50
CA ILE A 19 -3.88 39.86 -20.41
C ILE A 19 -4.28 38.91 -19.25
N TRP A 20 -5.54 38.47 -19.16
CA TRP A 20 -6.00 37.57 -18.09
C TRP A 20 -5.85 36.07 -18.38
N ARG A 21 -5.36 35.66 -19.55
CA ARG A 21 -5.19 34.23 -19.89
C ARG A 21 -3.79 33.66 -19.71
N THR A 22 -2.86 34.42 -19.15
CA THR A 22 -1.52 33.90 -18.82
C THR A 22 -1.20 34.10 -17.34
N ALA A 23 -2.09 33.64 -16.46
CA ALA A 23 -1.60 33.17 -15.18
C ALA A 23 -0.87 31.85 -15.48
N PRO A 24 0.47 31.77 -15.36
CA PRO A 24 1.09 30.46 -15.28
C PRO A 24 0.43 29.82 -14.07
N GLN A 25 -0.27 28.70 -14.29
CA GLN A 25 -0.56 27.82 -13.18
C GLN A 25 0.81 27.40 -12.66
N THR A 26 1.29 28.12 -11.65
CA THR A 26 2.21 27.57 -10.67
C THR A 26 1.40 26.47 -10.01
N HIS A 27 1.33 25.31 -10.68
CA HIS A 27 1.35 24.07 -9.96
C HIS A 27 2.51 24.24 -9.01
N ALA A 28 2.19 24.51 -7.74
CA ALA A 28 3.11 24.23 -6.67
C ALA A 28 3.44 22.76 -6.88
N SER A 29 4.53 22.51 -7.60
CA SER A 29 5.22 21.24 -7.51
C SER A 29 5.52 21.15 -6.04
N SER A 30 4.70 20.38 -5.34
CA SER A 30 5.01 19.87 -4.03
C SER A 30 6.33 19.14 -4.24
N ALA A 31 7.42 19.86 -4.00
CA ALA A 31 8.74 19.32 -4.09
C ALA A 31 8.81 18.26 -2.99
N GLY A 32 8.84 16.99 -3.43
CA GLY A 32 9.64 16.00 -2.73
C GLY A 32 8.91 14.99 -1.84
N LEU A 33 7.70 14.52 -2.20
CA LEU A 33 7.24 13.21 -1.75
C LEU A 33 6.74 12.40 -2.96
N PRO A 34 7.24 11.18 -3.17
CA PRO A 34 6.73 10.32 -4.23
C PRO A 34 5.22 10.12 -4.06
N PRO A 35 4.45 10.06 -5.16
CA PRO A 35 3.01 9.84 -5.08
C PRO A 35 2.71 8.52 -4.37
N LEU A 36 1.73 8.52 -3.46
CA LEU A 36 1.24 7.30 -2.82
C LEU A 36 0.81 6.29 -3.89
N SER A 37 1.32 5.07 -3.80
CA SER A 37 1.01 3.99 -4.72
C SER A 37 0.77 2.68 -3.94
N ALA A 38 0.23 1.66 -4.60
CA ALA A 38 0.11 0.35 -3.98
C ALA A 38 1.50 -0.21 -3.58
N THR A 39 2.51 0.03 -4.42
CA THR A 39 3.89 -0.43 -4.20
C THR A 39 4.55 0.24 -3.00
N SER A 40 4.24 1.51 -2.69
CA SER A 40 4.87 2.19 -1.55
C SER A 40 4.54 1.55 -0.21
N PHE A 41 3.38 0.89 -0.07
CA PHE A 41 3.05 0.13 1.16
C PHE A 41 3.84 -1.17 1.25
N LEU A 42 4.05 -1.85 0.12
CA LEU A 42 4.84 -3.06 0.05
C LEU A 42 6.30 -2.76 0.36
N GLU A 43 6.86 -1.72 -0.26
CA GLU A 43 8.23 -1.25 -0.03
C GLU A 43 8.44 -0.85 1.43
N ASP A 44 7.54 -0.07 2.05
CA ASP A 44 7.66 0.29 3.47
C ASP A 44 7.71 -0.94 4.39
N LEU A 45 6.89 -1.97 4.12
CA LEU A 45 6.88 -3.20 4.92
C LEU A 45 8.15 -4.03 4.69
N MET A 46 8.60 -4.16 3.45
CA MET A 46 9.83 -4.88 3.10
C MET A 46 11.06 -4.20 3.71
N ASP A 47 11.12 -2.87 3.71
CA ASP A 47 12.22 -2.10 4.29
C ASP A 47 12.21 -2.17 5.83
N ARG A 48 11.02 -2.13 6.44
CA ARG A 48 10.88 -2.12 7.90
C ARG A 48 11.21 -3.46 8.55
N TYR A 49 10.80 -4.57 7.92
CA TYR A 49 10.95 -5.91 8.49
C TYR A 49 12.03 -6.74 7.81
N GLY A 50 12.32 -6.47 6.54
CA GLY A 50 13.20 -7.28 5.70
C GLY A 50 14.64 -6.78 5.64
N LYS A 51 15.41 -7.43 4.77
CA LYS A 51 16.77 -7.05 4.42
C LYS A 51 17.09 -7.56 3.02
N ASN A 52 17.81 -6.76 2.23
CA ASN A 52 18.19 -7.11 0.85
C ASN A 52 16.96 -7.52 0.01
N ASP A 53 15.91 -6.71 0.04
CA ASP A 53 14.67 -6.93 -0.73
C ASP A 53 13.93 -8.25 -0.42
N SER A 54 14.19 -8.84 0.75
CA SER A 54 13.61 -10.11 1.17
C SER A 54 13.28 -10.16 2.67
N LEU A 55 12.37 -11.06 3.03
CA LEU A 55 12.03 -11.41 4.40
C LEU A 55 12.42 -12.86 4.67
N THR A 56 13.22 -13.11 5.70
CA THR A 56 13.33 -14.45 6.29
C THR A 56 12.04 -14.81 7.02
N LEU A 57 11.77 -16.10 7.26
CA LEU A 57 10.60 -16.50 8.06
C LEU A 57 10.61 -15.93 9.48
N THR A 58 11.78 -15.72 10.08
CA THR A 58 11.89 -15.07 11.40
C THR A 58 11.45 -13.60 11.35
N GLN A 59 11.81 -12.88 10.29
CA GLN A 59 11.38 -11.49 10.07
C GLN A 59 9.89 -11.41 9.78
N LEU A 60 9.37 -12.30 8.92
CA LEU A 60 7.93 -12.40 8.66
C LEU A 60 7.16 -12.73 9.95
N LYS A 61 7.65 -13.67 10.76
CA LYS A 61 7.06 -13.98 12.07
C LYS A 61 7.02 -12.75 12.98
N SER A 62 8.08 -11.95 13.01
CA SER A 62 8.12 -10.73 13.82
C SER A 62 7.05 -9.72 13.39
N LEU A 63 6.78 -9.61 12.07
CA LEU A 63 5.65 -8.83 11.55
C LEU A 63 4.31 -9.40 12.01
N LEU A 64 4.11 -10.71 11.93
CA LEU A 64 2.87 -11.36 12.35
C LEU A 64 2.63 -11.19 13.86
N ASP A 65 3.67 -11.37 14.67
CA ASP A 65 3.62 -11.19 16.11
C ASP A 65 3.23 -9.74 16.48
N HIS A 66 3.75 -8.73 15.76
CA HIS A 66 3.36 -7.33 15.94
C HIS A 66 1.87 -7.08 15.64
N LEU A 67 1.33 -7.78 14.65
CA LEU A 67 -0.08 -7.74 14.28
C LEU A 67 -0.96 -8.65 15.15
N HIS A 68 -0.38 -9.34 16.15
CA HIS A 68 -1.06 -10.38 16.93
C HIS A 68 -1.69 -11.48 16.06
N VAL A 69 -1.07 -11.79 14.92
CA VAL A 69 -1.43 -12.89 14.03
C VAL A 69 -0.54 -14.08 14.31
N GLY A 70 -1.14 -15.25 14.52
CA GLY A 70 -0.43 -16.50 14.78
C GLY A 70 0.38 -16.55 16.07
N VAL A 71 0.08 -15.63 16.99
CA VAL A 71 0.48 -15.68 18.39
C VAL A 71 -0.40 -16.71 19.10
N GLY A 72 0.19 -17.78 19.65
CA GLY A 72 -0.51 -18.53 20.70
C GLY A 72 -0.80 -20.03 20.50
N ARG A 73 -0.10 -20.76 19.62
CA ARG A 73 -0.22 -22.23 19.59
C ARG A 73 1.08 -22.98 19.27
N ASP A 74 2.13 -22.75 20.06
CA ASP A 74 3.33 -23.62 19.99
C ASP A 74 3.06 -25.05 20.51
N ASN A 75 1.88 -25.29 21.11
CA ASN A 75 1.54 -26.55 21.80
C ASN A 75 0.29 -27.28 21.26
N VAL A 76 -0.37 -26.83 20.18
CA VAL A 76 -1.46 -27.62 19.58
C VAL A 76 -0.90 -28.43 18.42
N SER A 77 -0.19 -29.48 18.79
CA SER A 77 0.17 -30.58 17.90
C SER A 77 -1.09 -31.21 17.33
N GLN A 78 -1.42 -30.90 16.07
CA GLN A 78 -1.63 -31.87 14.99
C GLN A 78 -2.32 -31.21 13.79
N PRO A 79 -1.80 -31.38 12.56
CA PRO A 79 -2.60 -31.21 11.37
C PRO A 79 -3.68 -32.31 11.39
N LYS A 80 -4.90 -31.96 11.76
CA LYS A 80 -6.06 -32.80 11.41
C LYS A 80 -6.31 -32.59 9.92
N GLU A 81 -6.03 -33.59 9.12
CA GLU A 81 -6.38 -33.62 7.71
C GLU A 81 -7.92 -33.50 7.58
N GLY A 82 -8.38 -32.41 6.97
CA GLY A 82 -9.80 -32.09 6.80
C GLY A 82 -10.03 -30.59 6.56
N PRO A 83 -11.28 -30.19 6.23
CA PRO A 83 -11.63 -28.78 6.10
C PRO A 83 -11.39 -28.07 7.43
N ARG A 84 -10.40 -27.17 7.49
CA ARG A 84 -10.15 -26.36 8.69
C ARG A 84 -11.10 -25.17 8.70
N ASN A 85 -11.70 -24.89 9.85
CA ASN A 85 -12.43 -23.64 10.06
C ASN A 85 -11.41 -22.49 10.04
N LEU A 86 -11.44 -21.65 9.01
CA LEU A 86 -10.52 -20.54 8.82
C LEU A 86 -10.64 -19.45 9.91
N SER A 87 -11.72 -19.46 10.70
CA SER A 87 -11.92 -18.56 11.85
C SER A 87 -11.13 -19.00 13.09
N THR A 88 -10.30 -20.04 13.00
CA THR A 88 -9.45 -20.51 14.10
C THR A 88 -8.11 -19.79 14.06
N CYS A 89 -7.53 -19.45 15.22
CA CYS A 89 -6.15 -18.96 15.27
C CYS A 89 -5.18 -20.05 14.83
N PHE A 90 -4.48 -19.82 13.73
CA PHE A 90 -3.41 -20.69 13.25
C PHE A 90 -2.07 -20.19 13.74
N SER A 91 -1.16 -21.11 14.12
CA SER A 91 0.21 -20.72 14.46
C SER A 91 0.92 -20.10 13.26
N SER A 92 1.94 -19.26 13.50
CA SER A 92 2.78 -18.76 12.39
C SER A 92 3.35 -19.91 11.54
N GLY A 93 3.70 -21.05 12.15
CA GLY A 93 4.15 -22.25 11.44
C GLY A 93 3.08 -22.87 10.53
N ASP A 94 1.82 -22.97 10.99
CA ASP A 94 0.71 -23.42 10.13
C ASP A 94 0.48 -22.48 8.95
N LEU A 95 0.54 -21.17 9.20
CA LEU A 95 0.39 -20.15 8.15
C LEU A 95 1.53 -20.24 7.12
N PHE A 96 2.78 -20.42 7.57
CA PHE A 96 3.93 -20.62 6.68
C PHE A 96 3.81 -21.90 5.87
N ALA A 97 3.39 -23.01 6.49
CA ALA A 97 3.18 -24.28 5.81
C ALA A 97 2.09 -24.20 4.74
N ALA A 98 1.02 -23.43 4.96
CA ALA A 98 -0.03 -23.20 3.95
C ALA A 98 0.48 -22.52 2.68
N HIS A 99 1.60 -21.80 2.77
CA HIS A 99 2.29 -21.14 1.65
C HIS A 99 3.55 -21.89 1.20
N ASN A 100 3.71 -23.16 1.60
CA ASN A 100 4.88 -23.99 1.30
C ASN A 100 6.22 -23.36 1.73
N LEU A 101 6.21 -22.54 2.80
CA LEU A 101 7.41 -21.92 3.34
C LEU A 101 8.08 -22.84 4.36
N SER A 102 9.41 -22.85 4.33
CA SER A 102 10.26 -23.61 5.24
C SER A 102 11.18 -22.69 6.03
N GLU A 103 11.78 -23.14 7.13
CA GLU A 103 12.69 -22.32 7.97
C GLU A 103 13.83 -21.62 7.20
N ARG A 104 14.21 -22.13 6.03
CA ARG A 104 15.28 -21.54 5.17
C ARG A 104 14.73 -20.62 4.09
N SER A 105 13.41 -20.49 3.96
CA SER A 105 12.77 -19.64 2.97
C SER A 105 13.11 -18.18 3.22
N GLN A 106 13.39 -17.48 2.12
CA GLN A 106 13.41 -16.03 2.01
C GLN A 106 12.37 -15.67 0.97
N ILE A 107 11.43 -14.79 1.33
CA ILE A 107 10.34 -14.37 0.46
C ILE A 107 10.58 -12.94 -0.03
N GLY A 108 10.33 -12.69 -1.30
CA GLY A 108 10.41 -11.36 -1.90
C GLY A 108 9.08 -10.63 -1.83
N ALA A 109 9.04 -9.50 -2.53
CA ALA A 109 7.86 -8.64 -2.63
C ALA A 109 6.63 -9.38 -3.19
N SER A 110 6.80 -10.22 -4.22
CA SER A 110 5.71 -10.95 -4.86
C SER A 110 5.11 -12.00 -3.92
N GLU A 111 5.95 -12.81 -3.29
CA GLU A 111 5.50 -13.83 -2.35
C GLU A 111 4.85 -13.20 -1.11
N PHE A 112 5.35 -12.06 -0.63
CA PHE A 112 4.72 -11.35 0.48
C PHE A 112 3.33 -10.80 0.10
N GLN A 113 3.15 -10.32 -1.13
CA GLN A 113 1.82 -9.93 -1.64
C GLN A 113 0.84 -11.12 -1.67
N GLU A 114 1.30 -12.30 -2.07
CA GLU A 114 0.49 -13.53 -2.04
C GLU A 114 0.14 -13.98 -0.62
N PHE A 115 0.97 -13.64 0.36
CA PHE A 115 0.74 -13.93 1.77
C PHE A 115 -0.29 -12.97 2.43
N CYS A 116 -0.46 -11.75 1.91
CA CYS A 116 -1.34 -10.72 2.47
C CYS A 116 -2.78 -11.17 2.75
N PRO A 117 -3.48 -11.90 1.87
CA PRO A 117 -4.82 -12.40 2.14
C PRO A 117 -4.91 -13.28 3.39
N THR A 118 -3.86 -14.04 3.71
CA THR A 118 -3.79 -14.86 4.91
C THR A 118 -3.69 -14.02 6.18
N ILE A 119 -2.88 -12.96 6.16
CA ILE A 119 -2.79 -12.01 7.27
C ILE A 119 -4.13 -11.31 7.46
N LEU A 120 -4.71 -10.78 6.37
CA LEU A 120 -5.97 -10.06 6.40
C LEU A 120 -7.11 -10.95 6.94
N GLN A 121 -7.16 -12.21 6.53
CA GLN A 121 -8.17 -13.16 6.99
C GLN A 121 -8.05 -13.44 8.50
N GLN A 122 -6.85 -13.63 9.03
CA GLN A 122 -6.65 -13.87 10.47
C GLN A 122 -7.01 -12.62 11.32
N LEU A 123 -6.73 -11.42 10.80
CA LEU A 123 -7.11 -10.16 11.44
C LEU A 123 -8.64 -9.94 11.41
N ASP A 124 -9.27 -10.10 10.25
CA ASP A 124 -10.71 -9.86 10.06
C ASP A 124 -11.56 -10.82 10.90
N SER A 125 -11.17 -12.09 10.95
CA SER A 125 -11.85 -13.10 11.77
C SER A 125 -11.62 -12.96 13.27
N GLN A 126 -10.74 -12.04 13.70
CA GLN A 126 -10.34 -11.86 15.11
C GLN A 126 -9.88 -13.18 15.76
N ALA A 127 -9.30 -14.06 14.97
CA ALA A 127 -9.11 -15.46 15.35
C ALA A 127 -8.17 -15.63 16.57
N CYS A 128 -7.21 -14.72 16.74
CA CYS A 128 -6.12 -14.78 17.72
C CYS A 128 -6.22 -13.75 18.87
N THR A 129 -7.35 -13.04 18.97
CA THR A 129 -7.63 -12.01 20.00
C THR A 129 -8.55 -12.51 21.11
#